data_AF-N9N6W8-F1
#
_entry.id   AF-N9N6W8-F1
#
_cell.length_a   1.000
_cell.length_b   1.000
_cell.length_c   1.000
_cell.angle_alpha   90.00
_cell.angle_beta   90.00
_cell.angle_gamma   90.00
#
_symmetry.space_group_name_H-M   'P 1'
#
loop_
_entity.id
_entity.type
_entity.pdbx_description
1 polymer ?
#
loop_
_entity_poly.entity_id
_entity_poly.type
_entity_poly.pdbx_seq_one_letter_code
_entity_poly.pdbx_strand_id
1 'polypeptide(L)'
;MKFSCYQVNIQHRNQNNQKSQWKISEAEELEIFVTGLLNKWCDQTKMKIWSLPKQVGSFLQIGVERQSIGGSTKLYMAKFTCDHNGTWHGFPVSSKSVQDQPSEELMDVWYKMGLIDKSFRNKWSQGKI
;
A
#
# COMPACT_ATOMS: atom_id res chain seq x y z
N MET A 1 -16.69 8.42 8.27
CA MET A 1 -15.98 8.07 7.02
C MET A 1 -16.99 8.10 5.89
N LYS A 2 -16.84 8.97 4.90
CA LYS A 2 -17.71 8.94 3.70
C LYS A 2 -17.21 7.80 2.82
N PHE A 3 -18.01 6.76 2.65
CA PHE A 3 -17.70 5.63 1.78
C PHE A 3 -18.83 5.49 0.77
N SER A 4 -18.51 5.76 -0.49
CA SER A 4 -19.43 5.55 -1.62
C SER A 4 -19.11 4.22 -2.30
N CYS A 5 -17.87 4.10 -2.78
CA CYS A 5 -17.40 2.89 -3.46
C CYS A 5 -15.86 2.80 -3.46
N TYR A 6 -15.38 1.63 -3.86
CA TYR A 6 -14.01 1.44 -4.30
C TYR A 6 -13.95 1.50 -5.84
N GLN A 7 -12.95 2.18 -6.39
CA GLN A 7 -12.73 2.21 -7.83
C GLN A 7 -11.25 2.04 -8.16
N VAL A 8 -10.95 1.10 -9.03
CA VAL A 8 -9.59 0.90 -9.55
C VAL A 8 -9.13 2.14 -10.30
N ASN A 9 -7.94 2.63 -9.97
CA ASN A 9 -7.34 3.75 -10.68
C ASN A 9 -6.46 3.24 -11.82
N ILE A 10 -6.94 3.43 -13.06
CA ILE A 10 -6.26 3.00 -14.28
C ILE A 10 -4.85 3.60 -14.44
N GLN A 11 -4.55 4.75 -13.82
CA GLN A 11 -3.22 5.36 -13.87
C GLN A 11 -2.14 4.51 -13.17
N HIS A 12 -2.54 3.58 -12.30
CA HIS A 12 -1.65 2.64 -11.64
C HIS A 12 -1.62 1.26 -12.34
N ARG A 13 -2.21 1.16 -13.54
CA ARG A 13 -2.28 -0.08 -14.33
C ARG A 13 -1.96 0.12 -15.82
N ASN A 14 -1.83 1.36 -16.29
CA ASN A 14 -1.63 1.70 -17.69
C ASN A 14 -0.16 2.00 -18.05
N GLN A 15 0.80 1.53 -17.25
CA GLN A 15 2.23 1.78 -17.45
C GLN A 15 2.60 3.27 -17.42
N ASN A 16 1.84 4.09 -16.70
CA ASN A 16 2.21 5.49 -16.49
C ASN A 16 3.51 5.58 -15.70
N ASN A 17 4.58 6.03 -16.36
CA ASN A 17 5.92 6.12 -15.81
C ASN A 17 6.07 7.09 -14.63
N GLN A 18 5.07 7.94 -14.38
CA GLN A 18 5.04 8.87 -13.24
C GLN A 18 4.36 8.30 -11.99
N LYS A 19 3.79 7.09 -12.08
CA LYS A 19 3.01 6.44 -11.03
C LYS A 19 3.56 5.04 -10.77
N SER A 20 3.54 4.60 -9.51
CA SER A 20 3.74 3.17 -9.20
C SER A 20 2.68 2.33 -9.89
N GLN A 21 3.03 1.11 -10.28
CA GLN A 21 2.14 0.25 -11.05
C GLN A 21 1.82 -1.04 -10.28
N TRP A 22 0.56 -1.41 -10.24
CA TRP A 22 0.12 -2.71 -9.74
C TRP A 22 0.69 -3.84 -10.60
N LYS A 23 1.05 -4.95 -9.95
CA LYS A 23 1.45 -6.22 -10.59
C LYS A 23 0.51 -7.38 -10.29
N ILE A 24 -0.49 -7.12 -9.45
CA ILE A 24 -1.55 -8.04 -9.07
C ILE A 24 -2.84 -7.70 -9.82
N SER A 25 -3.79 -8.63 -9.82
CA SER A 25 -5.13 -8.42 -10.37
C SER A 25 -5.92 -7.34 -9.61
N GLU A 26 -7.03 -6.89 -10.19
CA GLU A 26 -7.95 -5.95 -9.52
C GLU A 26 -8.66 -6.61 -8.33
N ALA A 27 -8.92 -7.92 -8.40
CA ALA A 27 -9.47 -8.69 -7.29
C ALA A 27 -8.52 -8.71 -6.09
N GLU A 28 -7.24 -9.00 -6.31
CA GLU A 28 -6.22 -8.97 -5.25
C GLU A 28 -6.03 -7.56 -4.67
N GLU A 29 -6.09 -6.51 -5.50
CA GLU A 29 -6.07 -5.11 -5.02
C GLU A 29 -7.27 -4.83 -4.08
N LEU A 30 -8.47 -5.27 -4.46
CA LEU A 30 -9.67 -5.12 -3.64
C LEU A 30 -9.58 -5.92 -2.34
N GLU A 31 -9.03 -7.13 -2.36
CA GLU A 31 -8.78 -7.93 -1.16
C GLU A 31 -7.84 -7.22 -0.19
N ILE A 32 -6.77 -6.61 -0.69
CA ILE A 32 -5.83 -5.81 0.11
C ILE A 32 -6.55 -4.60 0.72
N PHE A 33 -7.39 -3.90 -0.06
CA PHE A 33 -8.20 -2.79 0.44
C PHE A 33 -9.14 -3.23 1.58
N VAL A 34 -9.93 -4.28 1.35
CA VAL A 34 -10.88 -4.82 2.32
C VAL A 34 -10.15 -5.29 3.58
N THR A 35 -8.97 -5.91 3.45
CA THR A 35 -8.15 -6.34 4.60
C THR A 35 -7.78 -5.15 5.48
N GLY A 36 -7.25 -4.07 4.89
CA GLY A 36 -6.88 -2.87 5.65
C GLY A 36 -8.08 -2.19 6.29
N LEU A 37 -9.21 -2.15 5.58
CA LEU A 37 -10.47 -1.59 6.08
C LEU A 37 -11.00 -2.38 7.29
N LEU A 38 -11.10 -3.70 7.19
CA LEU A 38 -11.63 -4.57 8.26
C LEU A 38 -10.73 -4.57 9.50
N ASN A 39 -9.41 -4.53 9.31
CA ASN A 39 -8.47 -4.45 10.42
C ASN A 39 -8.29 -3.03 10.97
N LYS A 40 -8.98 -2.03 10.41
CA LYS A 40 -8.88 -0.62 10.81
C LYS A 40 -7.43 -0.11 10.76
N TRP A 41 -6.66 -0.55 9.77
CA TRP A 41 -5.31 -0.07 9.48
C TRP A 41 -5.35 1.31 8.80
N CYS A 42 -6.07 2.22 9.44
CA CYS A 42 -6.41 3.53 8.91
C CYS A 42 -5.83 4.64 9.77
N ASP A 43 -5.28 5.66 9.12
CA ASP A 43 -5.13 6.97 9.74
C ASP A 43 -6.48 7.67 9.59
N GLN A 44 -7.32 7.57 10.63
CA GLN A 44 -8.70 8.09 10.63
C GLN A 44 -8.76 9.59 10.38
N THR A 45 -7.73 10.34 10.79
CA THR A 45 -7.67 11.79 10.59
C THR A 45 -7.38 12.17 9.14
N LYS A 46 -6.68 11.30 8.40
CA LYS A 46 -6.21 11.58 7.04
C LYS A 46 -6.97 10.83 5.95
N MET A 47 -8.00 10.06 6.30
CA MET A 47 -8.76 9.23 5.34
C MET A 47 -7.82 8.36 4.48
N LYS A 48 -6.83 7.75 5.15
CA LYS A 48 -5.85 6.83 4.54
C LYS A 48 -6.04 5.45 5.14
N ILE A 49 -6.00 4.43 4.30
CA ILE A 49 -5.87 3.03 4.71
C ILE A 49 -4.52 2.54 4.19
N TRP A 50 -3.79 1.83 5.02
CA TRP A 50 -2.60 1.10 4.62
C TRP A 50 -2.86 -0.38 4.74
N SER A 51 -2.29 -1.17 3.86
CA SER A 51 -2.50 -2.60 3.90
C SER A 51 -1.39 -3.38 3.22
N LEU A 52 -1.36 -4.66 3.54
CA LEU A 52 -0.42 -5.66 3.06
C LEU A 52 -1.23 -6.80 2.43
N PRO A 53 -0.69 -7.49 1.41
CA PRO A 53 -1.26 -8.75 0.95
C PRO A 53 -1.30 -9.76 2.10
N LYS A 54 -2.39 -10.52 2.19
CA LYS A 54 -2.55 -11.57 3.19
C LYS A 54 -1.64 -12.75 2.82
N GLN A 55 -0.54 -12.96 3.54
CA GLN A 55 0.28 -14.17 3.37
C GLN A 55 0.91 -14.68 4.66
N VAL A 56 1.18 -15.99 4.64
CA VAL A 56 2.03 -16.74 5.57
C VAL A 56 3.35 -17.01 4.81
N GLY A 57 4.43 -16.26 5.10
CA GLY A 57 5.72 -16.45 4.43
C GLY A 57 6.41 -15.15 3.97
N SER A 58 7.12 -15.21 2.85
CA SER A 58 7.91 -14.10 2.29
C SER A 58 7.05 -12.94 1.76
N PHE A 59 7.66 -11.76 1.59
CA PHE A 59 6.97 -10.57 1.08
C PHE A 59 6.53 -10.74 -0.38
N LEU A 60 5.21 -10.77 -0.61
CA LEU A 60 4.64 -10.79 -1.95
C LEU A 60 4.79 -9.41 -2.60
N GLN A 61 5.45 -9.39 -3.75
CA GLN A 61 5.49 -8.21 -4.59
C GLN A 61 4.07 -7.92 -5.11
N ILE A 62 3.52 -6.75 -4.78
CA ILE A 62 2.20 -6.30 -5.26
C ILE A 62 2.30 -5.26 -6.37
N GLY A 63 3.48 -4.64 -6.53
CA GLY A 63 3.68 -3.58 -7.51
C GLY A 63 5.13 -3.34 -7.88
N VAL A 64 5.32 -2.31 -8.69
CA VAL A 64 6.64 -1.75 -9.06
C VAL A 64 6.62 -0.24 -8.91
N GLU A 65 7.78 0.31 -8.59
CA GLU A 65 7.98 1.76 -8.49
C GLU A 65 7.83 2.44 -9.86
N ARG A 66 7.54 3.74 -9.82
CA ARG A 66 7.56 4.61 -11.00
C ARG A 66 8.96 4.62 -11.63
N GLN A 67 9.02 4.65 -12.96
CA GLN A 67 10.29 4.57 -13.69
C GLN A 67 11.27 5.67 -13.27
N SER A 68 10.77 6.88 -13.00
CA SER A 68 11.58 8.04 -12.64
C SER A 68 12.30 7.97 -11.29
N ILE A 69 11.94 7.04 -10.40
CA ILE A 69 12.58 6.93 -9.07
C ILE A 69 13.35 5.63 -8.90
N GLY A 70 12.79 4.51 -9.36
CA GLY A 70 13.36 3.21 -9.04
C GLY A 70 13.06 2.11 -10.05
N GLY A 71 12.38 2.42 -11.16
CA GLY A 71 12.08 1.43 -12.19
C GLY A 71 11.44 0.17 -11.62
N SER A 72 12.01 -0.98 -11.97
CA SER A 72 11.55 -2.32 -11.55
C SER A 72 11.72 -2.64 -10.06
N THR A 73 11.96 -1.64 -9.20
CA THR A 73 11.97 -1.83 -7.74
C THR A 73 10.62 -2.40 -7.31
N LYS A 74 10.65 -3.54 -6.62
CA LYS A 74 9.47 -4.25 -6.15
C LYS A 74 8.83 -3.49 -5.00
N LEU A 75 7.49 -3.42 -4.98
CA LEU A 75 6.72 -2.80 -3.91
C LEU A 75 5.85 -3.85 -3.21
N TYR A 76 5.70 -3.73 -1.90
CA TYR A 76 5.11 -4.76 -1.03
C TYR A 76 3.94 -4.25 -0.17
N MET A 77 3.73 -2.94 -0.10
CA MET A 77 2.63 -2.32 0.64
C MET A 77 1.74 -1.49 -0.25
N ALA A 78 0.49 -1.33 0.16
CA ALA A 78 -0.49 -0.50 -0.50
C ALA A 78 -0.97 0.65 0.41
N LYS A 79 -1.29 1.77 -0.23
CA LYS A 79 -1.99 2.91 0.37
C LYS A 79 -3.26 3.15 -0.40
N PHE A 80 -4.32 3.45 0.34
CA PHE A 80 -5.62 3.80 -0.20
C PHE A 80 -6.06 5.14 0.35
N THR A 81 -6.61 5.97 -0.52
CA THR A 81 -7.06 7.33 -0.19
C THR A 81 -8.48 7.54 -0.68
N CYS A 82 -9.24 8.30 0.09
CA CYS A 82 -10.58 8.75 -0.28
C CYS A 82 -10.52 10.11 -0.98
N ASP A 83 -11.26 10.27 -2.07
CA ASP A 83 -11.53 11.58 -2.66
C ASP A 83 -12.66 12.33 -1.92
N HIS A 84 -13.02 13.52 -2.39
CA HIS A 84 -14.10 14.33 -1.80
C HIS A 84 -15.51 13.73 -2.03
N ASN A 85 -15.66 12.82 -2.99
CA ASN A 85 -16.91 12.15 -3.30
C ASN A 85 -17.15 10.91 -2.43
N GLY A 86 -16.14 10.43 -1.71
CA GLY A 86 -16.23 9.19 -0.95
C GLY A 86 -15.73 7.98 -1.74
N THR A 87 -15.09 8.18 -2.90
CA THR A 87 -14.52 7.14 -3.74
C THR A 87 -13.11 6.82 -3.26
N TRP A 88 -12.84 5.54 -3.05
CA TRP A 88 -11.54 5.05 -2.61
C TRP A 88 -10.73 4.51 -3.79
N HIS A 89 -9.45 4.84 -3.79
CA HIS A 89 -8.49 4.38 -4.79
C HIS A 89 -7.21 3.89 -4.10
N GLY A 90 -6.58 2.87 -4.67
CA GLY A 90 -5.34 2.28 -4.16
C GLY A 90 -4.15 2.44 -5.09
N PHE A 91 -2.96 2.40 -4.49
CA PHE A 91 -1.70 2.23 -5.22
C PHE A 91 -0.63 1.56 -4.37
N PRO A 92 0.32 0.82 -4.99
CA PRO A 92 1.51 0.34 -4.31
C PRO A 92 2.38 1.51 -3.88
N VAL A 93 3.00 1.42 -2.70
CA VAL A 93 3.83 2.48 -2.13
C VAL A 93 5.27 2.05 -1.92
N SER A 94 6.14 3.05 -1.90
CA SER A 94 7.59 2.92 -1.84
C SER A 94 8.13 3.47 -0.54
N SER A 95 9.05 2.72 0.09
CA SER A 95 9.74 3.15 1.31
C SER A 95 10.58 4.41 1.11
N LYS A 96 10.93 4.76 -0.14
CA LYS A 96 11.68 5.98 -0.50
C LYS A 96 10.82 7.25 -0.46
N SER A 97 9.49 7.12 -0.47
CA SER A 97 8.58 8.27 -0.49
C SER A 97 8.27 8.71 0.94
N VAL A 98 8.66 9.93 1.29
CA VAL A 98 8.38 10.53 2.61
C VAL A 98 6.87 10.69 2.84
N GLN A 99 6.09 10.89 1.78
CA GLN A 99 4.64 11.03 1.86
C GLN A 99 3.90 9.69 1.95
N ASP A 100 4.60 8.59 1.70
CA ASP A 100 4.05 7.24 1.66
C ASP A 100 4.56 6.37 2.82
N GLN A 101 4.53 6.93 4.03
CA GLN A 101 4.90 6.23 5.26
C GLN A 101 3.65 5.94 6.12
N PRO A 102 3.36 4.66 6.44
CA PRO A 102 2.45 4.33 7.54
C PRO A 102 3.03 4.83 8.86
N SER A 103 2.20 4.99 9.88
CA SER A 103 2.68 5.41 11.19
C SER A 103 3.49 4.30 11.87
N GLU A 104 4.39 4.68 12.78
CA GLU A 104 5.19 3.70 13.53
C GLU A 104 4.30 2.76 14.37
N GLU A 105 3.16 3.25 14.87
CA GLU A 105 2.18 2.43 15.58
C GLU A 105 1.60 1.34 14.67
N LEU A 106 1.29 1.67 13.41
CA LEU A 106 0.77 0.70 12.46
C LEU A 106 1.85 -0.32 12.05
N MET A 107 3.09 0.13 11.87
CA MET A 107 4.23 -0.77 11.62
C MET A 107 4.44 -1.73 12.80
N ASP A 108 4.26 -1.26 14.04
CA ASP A 108 4.35 -2.09 15.24
C ASP A 108 3.20 -3.11 15.33
N VAL A 109 1.99 -2.72 14.95
CA VAL A 109 0.84 -3.63 14.81
C VAL A 109 1.16 -4.74 13.81
N TRP A 110 1.64 -4.41 12.62
CA TRP A 110 1.99 -5.43 11.61
C TRP A 110 3.13 -6.35 12.06
N TYR A 111 4.12 -5.82 12.78
CA TYR A 111 5.19 -6.62 13.37
C TYR A 111 4.66 -7.60 14.42
N LYS A 112 3.80 -7.14 15.34
CA LYS A 112 3.17 -7.99 16.36
C LYS A 112 2.23 -9.04 15.77
N MET A 113 1.58 -8.73 14.66
CA MET A 113 0.74 -9.68 13.91
C MET A 113 1.57 -10.68 13.07
N GLY A 114 2.89 -10.55 13.02
CA GLY A 114 3.76 -11.41 12.21
C GLY A 114 3.64 -11.18 10.69
N LEU A 115 3.06 -10.05 10.27
CA LEU A 115 2.90 -9.68 8.86
C LEU A 115 4.19 -9.10 8.27
N ILE A 116 5.02 -8.50 9.12
CA ILE A 116 6.36 -8.03 8.78
C ILE A 116 7.35 -8.49 9.84
N ASP A 117 8.61 -8.68 9.45
CA ASP A 117 9.69 -8.97 10.37
C ASP A 117 10.51 -7.71 10.70
N LYS A 118 11.45 -7.85 11.65
CA LYS A 118 12.35 -6.76 12.06
C LYS A 118 13.23 -6.27 10.90
N SER A 119 13.63 -7.17 9.99
CA SER A 119 14.49 -6.84 8.84
C SER A 119 13.76 -5.92 7.87
N PHE A 120 12.51 -6.25 7.56
CA PHE A 120 11.62 -5.48 6.73
C PHE A 120 11.35 -4.11 7.34
N ARG A 121 11.00 -4.04 8.64
CA ARG A 121 10.78 -2.76 9.33
C ARG A 121 12.02 -1.86 9.24
N ASN A 122 13.21 -2.40 9.48
CA ASN A 122 14.47 -1.66 9.39
C ASN A 122 14.80 -1.20 7.97
N LYS A 123 14.54 -2.04 6.95
CA LYS A 123 14.77 -1.67 5.55
C LYS A 123 13.76 -0.63 5.09
N TRP A 124 12.51 -0.74 5.54
CA TRP A 124 11.45 0.21 5.23
C TRP A 124 11.78 1.60 5.77
N SER A 125 12.17 1.73 7.04
CA SER A 125 12.56 3.02 7.61
C SER A 125 13.81 3.63 6.94
N GLN A 126 14.66 2.81 6.32
CA GLN A 126 15.84 3.25 5.57
C GLN A 126 15.59 3.51 4.08
N GLY A 127 14.37 3.29 3.57
CA GLY A 127 14.07 3.46 2.13
C GLY A 127 14.70 2.39 1.22
N LYS A 128 14.97 1.18 1.76
CA LYS A 128 15.74 0.11 1.10
C LYS A 128 14.91 -1.10 0.63
N ILE A 129 13.58 -1.03 0.71
CA ILE A 129 12.67 -2.12 0.32
C ILE A 129 11.43 -1.62 -0.42
#